data_AF-A0A1R2C963-F1
#
_entry.id   AF-A0A1R2C963-F1
#
_cell.length_a   1.000
_cell.length_b   1.000
_cell.length_c   1.000
_cell.angle_alpha   90.00
_cell.angle_beta   90.00
_cell.angle_gamma   90.00
#
_symmetry.space_group_name_H-M   'P 1'
#
loop_
_entity.id
_entity.type
_entity.pdbx_description
1 polymer ?
#
loop_
_entity_poly.entity_id
_entity_poly.type
_entity_poly.pdbx_seq_one_letter_code
_entity_poly.pdbx_strand_id
1 'polypeptide(L)'
;MISSIAIKVFHKQSRLEVFRLVSSYDLSEHNLQWVNYYLGVEIIAESLQPCGIIMDLGICKQELKRIISLLNKKLILSNQDSQYIIEEGQETYKLIIKGDFFYEVPKNLCVMVDKKTAPIEDLSEFIGTFFVESLKLKSCIPSLLELRVFVSESRECSKPSYIVKF
;
A
#
# COMPACT_ATOMS: atom_id res chain seq x y z
N MET A 1 28.80 -13.97 20.40
CA MET A 1 28.47 -12.85 19.51
C MET A 1 26.95 -12.74 19.49
N ILE A 2 26.36 -11.81 20.25
CA ILE A 2 24.90 -11.66 20.28
C ILE A 2 24.58 -10.70 19.12
N SER A 3 24.09 -11.24 18.00
CA SER A 3 23.42 -10.43 16.99
C SER A 3 22.13 -9.93 17.66
N SER A 4 22.17 -8.70 18.17
CA SER A 4 21.01 -8.09 18.82
C SER A 4 20.14 -7.45 17.75
N ILE A 5 19.36 -8.27 17.03
CA ILE A 5 18.38 -7.79 16.07
C ILE A 5 17.50 -6.74 16.74
N ALA A 6 17.52 -5.53 16.20
CA ALA A 6 16.65 -4.44 16.62
C ALA A 6 15.41 -4.44 15.73
N ILE A 7 14.24 -4.62 16.34
CA ILE A 7 12.96 -4.60 15.64
C ILE A 7 12.23 -3.31 16.04
N LYS A 8 11.81 -2.51 15.06
CA LYS A 8 10.92 -1.38 15.29
C LYS A 8 9.61 -1.57 14.53
N VAL A 9 8.54 -1.72 15.29
CA VAL A 9 7.19 -1.96 14.77
C VAL A 9 6.36 -0.69 14.78
N PHE A 10 5.70 -0.39 13.65
CA PHE A 10 4.77 0.72 13.47
C PHE A 10 3.38 0.18 13.15
N HIS A 11 2.66 -0.23 14.19
CA HIS A 11 1.42 -0.99 13.98
C HIS A 11 0.12 -0.20 14.10
N LYS A 12 0.15 1.07 14.49
CA LYS A 12 -1.05 1.63 15.11
C LYS A 12 -1.96 2.39 14.14
N GLN A 13 -2.85 1.61 13.51
CA GLN A 13 -4.25 1.95 13.26
C GLN A 13 -4.55 3.02 12.22
N SER A 14 -3.62 3.30 11.32
CA SER A 14 -3.89 4.28 10.28
C SER A 14 -4.86 3.66 9.27
N ARG A 15 -6.11 4.12 9.34
CA ARG A 15 -7.20 3.68 8.47
C ARG A 15 -7.03 4.29 7.10
N LEU A 16 -7.12 3.45 6.08
CA LEU A 16 -7.13 3.83 4.68
C LEU A 16 -8.47 3.39 4.09
N GLU A 17 -9.26 4.34 3.64
CA GLU A 17 -10.50 4.07 2.92
C GLU A 17 -10.22 4.22 1.42
N VAL A 18 -10.45 3.17 0.63
CA VAL A 18 -10.25 3.18 -0.82
C VAL A 18 -11.47 2.60 -1.53
N PHE A 19 -11.65 3.04 -2.77
CA PHE A 19 -12.63 2.47 -3.68
C PHE A 19 -11.98 1.33 -4.45
N ARG A 20 -12.69 0.21 -4.58
CA ARG A 20 -12.17 -1.01 -5.21
C ARG A 20 -13.25 -1.71 -6.00
N LEU A 21 -12.86 -2.32 -7.12
CA LEU A 21 -13.71 -3.30 -7.79
C LEU A 21 -13.72 -4.60 -6.97
N VAL A 22 -14.90 -5.08 -6.59
CA VAL A 22 -15.05 -6.37 -5.91
C VAL A 22 -15.91 -7.26 -6.80
N SER A 23 -15.35 -8.40 -7.21
CA SER A 23 -16.11 -9.46 -7.87
C SER A 23 -16.86 -10.26 -6.81
N SER A 24 -18.19 -10.36 -6.92
CA SER A 24 -18.95 -11.29 -6.07
C SER A 24 -18.70 -12.75 -6.44
N TYR A 25 -19.04 -13.68 -5.53
CA TYR A 25 -19.01 -15.13 -5.77
C TYR A 25 -19.84 -15.55 -6.99
N ASP A 26 -20.94 -14.84 -7.26
CA ASP A 26 -21.57 -14.85 -8.57
C ASP A 26 -20.75 -13.95 -9.50
N LEU A 27 -20.04 -14.58 -10.42
CA LEU A 27 -19.14 -13.94 -11.39
C LEU A 27 -19.83 -12.88 -12.28
N SER A 28 -21.14 -12.65 -12.16
CA SER A 28 -21.91 -11.71 -12.98
C SER A 28 -21.96 -10.27 -12.43
N GLU A 29 -21.63 -10.02 -11.16
CA GLU A 29 -21.70 -8.67 -10.59
C GLU A 29 -20.32 -8.14 -10.18
N HIS A 30 -19.89 -7.08 -10.87
CA HIS A 30 -18.70 -6.31 -10.54
C HIS A 30 -19.13 -4.97 -9.97
N ASN A 31 -19.04 -4.84 -8.65
CA ASN A 31 -19.48 -3.64 -7.94
C ASN A 31 -18.27 -2.88 -7.41
N LEU A 32 -18.31 -1.56 -7.58
CA LEU A 32 -17.39 -0.68 -6.88
C LEU A 32 -17.84 -0.52 -5.43
N GLN A 33 -16.93 -0.78 -4.49
CA GLN A 33 -17.23 -0.72 -3.06
C GLN A 33 -16.14 0.01 -2.28
N TRP A 34 -16.55 0.67 -1.20
CA TRP A 34 -15.65 1.22 -0.19
C TRP A 34 -15.05 0.09 0.65
N VAL A 35 -13.72 0.04 0.70
CA VAL A 35 -12.98 -0.90 1.54
C VAL A 35 -12.13 -0.12 2.54
N ASN A 36 -12.17 -0.55 3.80
CA ASN A 36 -11.38 0.03 4.87
C ASN A 36 -10.20 -0.89 5.21
N TYR A 37 -8.99 -0.39 4.97
CA TYR A 37 -7.75 -1.07 5.34
C TYR A 37 -7.13 -0.46 6.60
N TYR A 38 -6.46 -1.31 7.36
CA TYR A 38 -5.54 -0.96 8.42
C TYR A 38 -4.11 -1.14 7.89
N LEU A 39 -3.33 -0.06 7.99
CA LEU A 39 -1.95 -0.03 7.53
C LEU A 39 -0.97 -0.12 8.69
N GLY A 40 0.10 -0.88 8.49
CA GLY A 40 1.24 -0.97 9.39
C GLY A 40 2.54 -1.12 8.60
N VAL A 41 3.64 -0.72 9.23
CA VAL A 41 5.00 -0.88 8.69
C VAL A 41 5.90 -1.39 9.81
N GLU A 42 6.85 -2.26 9.50
CA GLU A 42 7.91 -2.67 10.43
C GLU A 42 9.26 -2.47 9.78
N ILE A 43 10.20 -1.89 10.52
CA ILE A 43 11.58 -1.69 10.10
C ILE A 43 12.45 -2.55 11.01
N ILE A 44 13.22 -3.45 10.40
CA ILE A 44 14.08 -4.41 11.10
C ILE A 44 15.52 -4.09 10.72
N ALA A 45 16.38 -3.94 11.73
CA ALA A 45 17.80 -3.66 11.55
C ALA A 45 18.65 -4.58 12.43
N GLU A 46 19.89 -4.83 12.03
CA GLU A 46 20.82 -5.66 12.79
C GLU A 46 21.24 -5.00 14.11
N SER A 47 21.25 -3.67 14.16
CA SER A 47 21.69 -2.90 15.32
C SER A 47 21.03 -1.52 15.39
N LEU A 48 21.03 -0.93 16.58
CA LEU A 48 20.63 0.45 16.80
C LEU A 48 21.66 1.42 16.18
N GLN A 49 21.20 2.58 15.73
CA GLN A 49 22.11 3.65 15.33
C GLN A 49 22.84 4.26 16.55
N PRO A 50 23.90 5.06 16.36
CA PRO A 50 24.61 5.71 17.47
C PRO A 50 23.71 6.55 18.40
N CYS A 51 22.57 7.05 17.90
CA CYS A 51 21.57 7.76 18.69
C CYS A 51 20.67 6.84 19.55
N GLY A 52 20.91 5.52 19.58
CA GLY A 52 20.18 4.56 20.40
C GLY A 52 18.82 4.14 19.85
N ILE A 53 18.47 4.53 18.62
CA ILE A 53 17.22 4.17 17.94
C ILE A 53 17.49 3.68 16.52
N ILE A 54 16.56 2.92 15.93
CA ILE A 54 16.66 2.53 14.52
C ILE A 54 16.31 3.69 13.58
N MET A 55 15.26 4.44 13.93
CA MET A 55 14.75 5.61 13.19
C MET A 55 13.79 6.37 14.11
N ASP A 56 13.58 7.67 13.92
CA ASP A 56 12.60 8.45 14.68
C ASP A 56 11.16 7.99 14.39
N LEU A 57 10.34 7.80 15.43
CA LEU A 57 8.95 7.40 15.29
C LEU A 57 8.07 8.47 14.62
N GLY A 58 8.35 9.74 14.87
CA GLY A 58 7.67 10.89 14.27
C GLY A 58 7.83 10.93 12.75
N ILE A 59 9.04 10.69 12.25
CA ILE A 59 9.34 10.66 10.80
C ILE A 59 8.51 9.57 10.12
N CYS A 60 8.54 8.34 10.62
CA CYS A 60 7.77 7.24 10.05
C CYS A 60 6.25 7.50 10.08
N LYS A 61 5.74 8.12 11.15
CA LYS A 61 4.32 8.50 11.26
C LYS A 61 3.93 9.57 10.24
N GLN A 62 4.81 10.56 10.00
CA GLN A 62 4.55 11.60 9.01
C GLN A 62 4.50 11.02 7.60
N GLU A 63 5.43 10.11 7.26
CA GLU A 63 5.46 9.48 5.95
C GLU A 63 4.23 8.59 5.71
N LEU A 64 3.85 7.79 6.72
CA LEU A 64 2.63 6.98 6.63
C LEU A 64 1.38 7.85 6.48
N LYS A 65 1.30 8.99 7.17
CA LYS A 65 0.20 9.96 6.99
C LYS A 65 0.17 10.54 5.58
N ARG A 66 1.34 10.82 5.00
CA ARG A 66 1.44 11.33 3.62
C ARG A 66 0.93 10.29 2.62
N ILE A 67 1.37 9.04 2.75
CA ILE A 67 0.88 7.92 1.93
C ILE A 67 -0.64 7.79 2.04
N ILE A 68 -1.18 7.83 3.26
CA ILE A 68 -2.64 7.78 3.46
C ILE A 68 -3.33 8.95 2.81
N SER A 69 -2.81 10.18 2.95
CA SER A 69 -3.41 11.34 2.28
C SER A 69 -3.44 11.22 0.76
N LEU A 70 -2.47 10.51 0.16
CA LEU A 70 -2.44 10.28 -1.29
C LEU A 70 -3.50 9.26 -1.71
N LEU A 71 -3.68 8.20 -0.92
CA LEU A 71 -4.51 7.04 -1.27
C LEU A 71 -5.95 7.14 -0.76
N ASN A 72 -6.18 7.90 0.30
CA ASN A 72 -7.47 7.94 0.98
C ASN A 72 -8.54 8.56 0.08
N LYS A 73 -9.67 7.87 0.00
CA LYS A 73 -10.81 8.16 -0.87
C LYS A 73 -10.46 8.15 -2.36
N LYS A 74 -9.43 7.40 -2.75
CA LYS A 74 -9.08 7.16 -4.15
C LYS A 74 -9.58 5.80 -4.61
N LEU A 75 -9.85 5.71 -5.91
CA LEU A 75 -10.03 4.47 -6.63
C LEU A 75 -8.66 3.91 -7.02
N ILE A 76 -8.33 2.72 -6.54
CA ILE A 76 -7.09 2.05 -6.93
C ILE A 76 -7.37 1.25 -8.21
N LEU A 77 -6.63 1.56 -9.26
CA LEU A 77 -6.75 0.95 -10.58
C LEU A 77 -5.44 0.32 -10.99
N SER A 78 -5.50 -0.79 -11.71
CA SER A 78 -4.35 -1.40 -12.33
C SER A 78 -4.49 -1.45 -13.85
N ASN A 79 -3.41 -1.13 -14.56
CA ASN A 79 -3.35 -1.26 -16.02
C ASN A 79 -3.13 -2.71 -16.50
N GLN A 80 -2.86 -3.64 -15.60
CA GLN A 80 -2.61 -5.05 -15.89
C GLN A 80 -3.72 -5.97 -15.37
N ASP A 81 -4.78 -5.41 -14.76
CA ASP A 81 -5.93 -6.17 -14.31
C ASP A 81 -6.70 -6.73 -15.50
N SER A 82 -6.95 -8.03 -15.49
CA SER A 82 -7.69 -8.71 -16.57
C SER A 82 -9.21 -8.56 -16.46
N GLN A 83 -9.72 -7.99 -15.36
CA GLN A 83 -11.16 -7.86 -15.12
C GLN A 83 -11.79 -6.65 -15.82
N TYR A 84 -11.00 -5.66 -16.23
CA TYR A 84 -11.47 -4.45 -16.89
C TYR A 84 -10.45 -3.89 -17.88
N ILE A 85 -10.93 -3.06 -18.80
CA ILE A 85 -10.11 -2.26 -19.72
C ILE A 85 -10.20 -0.81 -19.28
N ILE A 86 -9.08 -0.09 -19.27
CA ILE A 86 -9.04 1.35 -19.01
C ILE A 86 -8.84 2.07 -20.34
N GLU A 87 -9.81 2.91 -20.71
CA GLU A 87 -9.65 3.93 -21.76
C GLU A 87 -9.31 5.27 -21.09
N GLU A 88 -8.26 5.91 -21.58
CA GLU A 88 -7.80 7.20 -21.06
C GLU A 88 -8.43 8.37 -21.82
N GLY A 89 -9.28 9.14 -21.13
CA GLY A 89 -9.78 10.43 -21.60
C GLY A 89 -8.83 11.58 -21.23
N GLN A 90 -9.24 12.83 -21.48
CA GLN A 90 -8.41 13.99 -21.11
C GLN A 90 -8.30 14.11 -19.58
N GLU A 91 -9.44 14.16 -18.88
CA GLU A 91 -9.54 14.34 -17.42
C GLU A 91 -10.14 13.13 -16.69
N THR A 92 -10.55 12.10 -17.42
CA THR A 92 -11.25 10.93 -16.89
C THR A 92 -10.58 9.62 -17.32
N TYR A 93 -10.79 8.58 -16.52
CA TYR A 93 -10.58 7.19 -16.89
C TYR A 93 -11.94 6.53 -17.10
N LYS A 94 -12.11 5.84 -18.22
CA LYS A 94 -13.28 5.01 -18.50
C LYS A 94 -12.92 3.55 -18.29
N LEU A 95 -13.50 2.95 -17.26
CA LEU A 95 -13.32 1.55 -16.87
C LEU A 95 -14.41 0.73 -17.52
N ILE A 96 -14.06 -0.18 -18.43
CA ILE A 96 -14.98 -1.07 -19.12
C ILE A 96 -14.86 -2.46 -18.52
N ILE A 97 -15.93 -2.96 -17.91
CA ILE A 97 -15.96 -4.24 -17.22
C ILE A 97 -16.85 -5.20 -17.99
N LYS A 98 -16.29 -6.33 -18.42
CA LYS A 98 -17.02 -7.41 -19.13
C LYS A 98 -17.90 -6.93 -20.30
N GLY A 99 -17.46 -5.92 -21.05
CA GLY A 99 -18.08 -5.47 -22.30
C GLY A 99 -19.37 -4.65 -22.18
N ASP A 100 -20.14 -4.80 -21.10
CA ASP A 100 -21.50 -4.23 -21.01
C ASP A 100 -21.65 -3.10 -19.97
N PHE A 101 -20.71 -2.97 -19.02
CA PHE A 101 -20.75 -1.94 -17.99
C PHE A 101 -19.51 -1.04 -18.07
N PHE A 102 -19.72 0.26 -17.89
CA PHE A 102 -18.62 1.20 -17.75
C PHE A 102 -18.81 2.18 -16.61
N TYR A 103 -17.69 2.56 -15.99
CA TYR A 103 -17.60 3.67 -15.06
C TYR A 103 -16.70 4.75 -15.66
N GLU A 104 -17.11 6.00 -15.55
CA GLU A 104 -16.25 7.13 -15.87
C GLU A 104 -15.86 7.84 -14.58
N VAL A 105 -14.55 7.92 -14.32
CA VAL A 105 -14.01 8.42 -13.06
C VAL A 105 -12.96 9.50 -13.32
N PRO A 106 -13.00 10.66 -12.65
CA PRO A 106 -11.95 11.67 -12.75
C PRO A 106 -10.56 11.12 -12.41
N LYS A 107 -9.55 11.42 -13.24
CA LYS A 107 -8.18 10.94 -13.04
C LYS A 107 -7.61 11.34 -11.69
N ASN A 108 -7.96 12.52 -11.19
CA ASN A 108 -7.51 13.01 -9.89
C ASN A 108 -8.06 12.20 -8.69
N LEU A 109 -9.08 11.36 -8.90
CA LEU A 109 -9.61 10.43 -7.90
C LEU A 109 -9.04 9.02 -8.03
N CYS A 110 -8.24 8.76 -9.06
CA CYS A 110 -7.66 7.46 -9.32
C CYS A 110 -6.18 7.43 -8.93
N VAL A 111 -5.72 6.25 -8.51
CA VAL A 111 -4.30 5.93 -8.35
C VAL A 111 -4.03 4.69 -9.20
N MET A 112 -3.13 4.84 -10.16
CA MET A 112 -2.72 3.76 -11.05
C MET A 112 -1.58 2.96 -10.42
N VAL A 113 -1.69 1.63 -10.46
CA VAL A 113 -0.63 0.68 -10.06
C VAL A 113 -0.33 -0.28 -11.23
N ASP A 114 0.94 -0.62 -11.44
CA ASP A 114 1.39 -1.37 -12.62
C ASP A 114 1.48 -2.90 -12.38
N LYS A 115 0.39 -3.60 -12.04
CA LYS A 115 0.46 -5.02 -11.59
C LYS A 115 -0.77 -5.90 -11.89
N LYS A 116 -0.54 -7.20 -12.12
CA LYS A 116 -1.53 -8.13 -12.71
C LYS A 116 -2.73 -8.51 -11.84
N THR A 117 -2.61 -8.57 -10.52
CA THR A 117 -3.65 -9.18 -9.68
C THR A 117 -3.51 -8.78 -8.21
N ALA A 118 -4.65 -8.47 -7.59
CA ALA A 118 -4.90 -8.32 -6.15
C ALA A 118 -4.66 -6.91 -5.54
N PRO A 119 -5.73 -6.21 -5.12
CA PRO A 119 -5.65 -4.84 -4.60
C PRO A 119 -4.82 -4.64 -3.33
N ILE A 120 -4.60 -5.68 -2.52
CA ILE A 120 -3.93 -5.56 -1.22
C ILE A 120 -2.42 -5.72 -1.36
N GLU A 121 -1.98 -6.69 -2.15
CA GLU A 121 -0.56 -6.98 -2.38
C GLU A 121 0.08 -5.82 -3.17
N ASP A 122 -0.57 -5.38 -4.24
CA ASP A 122 -0.13 -4.24 -5.06
C ASP A 122 -0.09 -2.93 -4.26
N LEU A 123 -1.13 -2.69 -3.43
CA LEU A 123 -1.17 -1.55 -2.53
C LEU A 123 -0.05 -1.62 -1.49
N SER A 124 0.20 -2.79 -0.91
CA SER A 124 1.26 -2.97 0.08
C SER A 124 2.66 -2.82 -0.52
N GLU A 125 2.87 -3.25 -1.76
CA GLU A 125 4.10 -3.01 -2.51
C GLU A 125 4.29 -1.53 -2.82
N PHE A 126 3.25 -0.85 -3.34
CA PHE A 126 3.30 0.60 -3.57
C PHE A 126 3.68 1.36 -2.31
N ILE A 127 3.02 1.05 -1.19
CA ILE A 127 3.29 1.66 0.11
C ILE A 127 4.75 1.39 0.53
N GLY A 128 5.21 0.14 0.39
CA GLY A 128 6.57 -0.26 0.73
C GLY A 128 7.61 0.51 -0.07
N THR A 129 7.52 0.46 -1.40
CA THR A 129 8.44 1.15 -2.31
C THR A 129 8.46 2.65 -2.05
N PHE A 130 7.29 3.28 -1.94
CA PHE A 130 7.19 4.71 -1.65
C PHE A 130 7.86 5.06 -0.31
N PHE A 131 7.66 4.24 0.72
CA PHE A 131 8.23 4.45 2.05
C PHE A 131 9.77 4.29 2.06
N VAL A 132 10.31 3.32 1.30
CA VAL A 132 11.76 3.12 1.13
C VAL A 132 12.40 4.32 0.44
N GLU A 133 11.80 4.77 -0.67
CA GLU A 133 12.34 5.84 -1.51
C GLU A 133 12.27 7.21 -0.82
N SER A 134 11.10 7.55 -0.27
CA SER A 134 10.85 8.83 0.40
C SER A 134 11.79 9.06 1.60
N LEU A 135 12.02 8.03 2.41
CA LEU A 135 12.87 8.10 3.58
C LEU A 135 14.32 7.72 3.31
N LYS A 136 14.66 7.31 2.07
CA LYS A 136 15.98 6.81 1.68
C LYS A 136 16.53 5.79 2.69
N LEU A 137 15.68 4.83 3.09
CA LEU A 137 15.91 4.01 4.30
C LEU A 137 17.31 3.38 4.37
N LYS A 138 17.80 2.82 3.26
CA LYS A 138 19.13 2.18 3.19
C LYS A 138 20.28 3.15 3.49
N SER A 139 20.14 4.42 3.14
CA SER A 139 21.14 5.45 3.46
C SER A 139 21.03 5.95 4.90
N CYS A 140 19.81 5.99 5.45
CA CYS A 140 19.56 6.44 6.81
C CYS A 140 19.83 5.37 7.86
N ILE A 141 19.71 4.09 7.51
CA ILE A 141 19.83 2.94 8.42
C ILE A 141 20.81 1.94 7.77
N PRO A 142 22.13 2.07 7.99
CA PRO A 142 23.12 1.19 7.36
C PRO A 142 22.95 -0.29 7.74
N SER A 143 22.41 -0.57 8.92
CA SER A 143 22.13 -1.92 9.44
C SER A 143 20.74 -2.44 9.06
N LEU A 144 20.04 -1.79 8.12
CA LEU A 144 18.70 -2.21 7.70
C LEU A 144 18.71 -3.61 7.09
N LEU A 145 17.83 -4.48 7.59
CA LEU A 145 17.67 -5.85 7.11
C LEU A 145 16.38 -6.00 6.32
N GLU A 146 15.26 -5.58 6.90
CA GLU A 146 13.94 -5.77 6.30
C GLU A 146 13.03 -4.56 6.54
N LEU A 147 12.18 -4.28 5.54
CA LEU A 147 10.96 -3.51 5.69
C LEU A 147 9.78 -4.46 5.47
N ARG A 148 8.80 -4.44 6.36
CA ARG A 148 7.56 -5.20 6.21
C ARG A 148 6.37 -4.26 6.19
N VAL A 149 5.45 -4.48 5.26
CA VAL A 149 4.22 -3.68 5.12
C VAL A 149 3.03 -4.58 5.40
N PHE A 150 2.10 -4.05 6.18
CA PHE A 150 0.90 -4.73 6.63
C PHE A 150 -0.30 -3.98 6.10
N VAL A 151 -1.14 -4.64 5.32
CA VAL A 151 -2.40 -4.10 4.80
C VAL A 151 -3.48 -5.14 5.06
N SER A 152 -4.47 -4.80 5.87
CA SER A 152 -5.53 -5.74 6.24
C SER A 152 -6.88 -5.06 6.39
N GLU A 153 -7.95 -5.75 6.03
CA GLU A 153 -9.33 -5.31 6.34
C GLU A 153 -9.66 -5.54 7.82
N SER A 154 -8.88 -6.37 8.53
CA SER A 154 -9.00 -6.60 9.97
C SER A 154 -7.98 -5.80 10.76
N ARG A 155 -8.29 -5.52 12.03
CA ARG A 155 -7.38 -4.80 12.94
C ARG A 155 -6.18 -5.62 13.39
N GLU A 156 -6.22 -6.93 13.19
CA GLU A 156 -5.24 -7.85 13.78
C GLU A 156 -3.94 -7.94 12.96
N CYS A 157 -3.93 -7.42 11.71
CA CYS A 157 -2.83 -7.46 10.72
C CYS A 157 -1.73 -8.49 11.02
N SER A 158 -2.09 -9.76 11.11
CA SER A 158 -1.23 -10.78 11.70
C SER A 158 -0.06 -11.23 10.81
N LYS A 159 -0.09 -10.87 9.51
CA LYS A 159 0.93 -11.21 8.54
C LYS A 159 1.26 -10.02 7.65
N PRO A 160 2.55 -9.82 7.29
CA PRO A 160 2.92 -8.80 6.33
C PRO A 160 2.39 -9.17 4.94
N SER A 161 1.82 -8.18 4.26
CA SER A 161 1.34 -8.28 2.88
C SER A 161 2.48 -8.10 1.88
N TYR A 162 3.55 -7.40 2.28
CA TYR A 162 4.75 -7.18 1.46
C TYR A 162 6.01 -7.08 2.33
N ILE A 163 7.13 -7.61 1.82
CA ILE A 163 8.43 -7.60 2.52
C ILE A 163 9.52 -7.20 1.53
N VAL A 164 10.34 -6.22 1.92
CA VAL A 164 11.57 -5.83 1.23
C VAL A 164 12.76 -6.24 2.09
N LYS A 165 13.74 -6.93 1.49
CA LYS A 165 15.00 -7.29 2.15
C LYS A 165 16.15 -6.47 1.55
N PHE A 166 17.12 -6.05 2.36
CA PHE A 166 18.13 -5.05 2.01
C PHE A 166 19.58 -5.55 1.97
#